data_AF-A0A941T716-F1
#
_entry.id   AF-A0A941T716-F1
#
_cell.length_a   1.000
_cell.length_b   1.000
_cell.length_c   1.000
_cell.angle_alpha   90.00
_cell.angle_beta   90.00
_cell.angle_gamma   90.00
#
_symmetry.space_group_name_H-M   'P 1'
#
loop_
_entity.id
_entity.type
_entity.pdbx_description
1 polymer ?
#
loop_
_entity_poly.entity_id
_entity_poly.type
_entity_poly.pdbx_seq_one_letter_code
_entity_poly.pdbx_strand_id
1 'polypeptide(L)' 'MPQPTLKQRKTFALIRIIGGLFAGCYLGYVVVVNLAAGLPFDRTLMFTALVAVAGFAYAAWYLRDLSAVAREEGEQSTK' A
#
# COMPACT_ATOMS: atom_id res chain seq x y z
N MET A 1 17.29 -21.49 5.23
CA MET A 1 17.64 -20.19 4.62
C MET A 1 17.75 -19.18 5.76
N PRO A 2 18.77 -18.30 5.80
CA PRO A 2 18.89 -17.30 6.86
C PRO A 2 17.65 -16.41 6.87
N GLN A 3 17.07 -16.19 8.05
CA GLN A 3 15.90 -15.35 8.20
C GLN A 3 16.32 -13.89 7.94
N PRO A 4 15.58 -13.12 7.13
CA PRO A 4 15.91 -11.72 6.86
C PRO A 4 15.93 -10.90 8.15
N THR A 5 16.92 -10.02 8.29
CA THR A 5 17.08 -9.18 9.48
C THR A 5 15.89 -8.23 9.68
N LEU A 6 15.62 -7.82 10.93
CA LEU A 6 14.52 -6.90 11.26
C LEU A 6 14.54 -5.62 10.41
N LYS A 7 15.74 -5.03 10.22
CA LYS A 7 15.95 -3.86 9.35
C LYS A 7 15.55 -4.13 7.89
N GLN A 8 15.85 -5.30 7.34
CA GLN A 8 15.48 -5.66 5.96
C GLN A 8 13.96 -5.82 5.81
N ARG A 9 13.29 -6.46 6.78
CA ARG A 9 11.81 -6.59 6.77
C ARG A 9 11.14 -5.22 6.82
N LYS A 10 11.65 -4.31 7.66
CA LYS A 10 11.16 -2.93 7.81
C LYS A 10 11.28 -2.12 6.52
N THR A 11 12.46 -2.09 5.91
CA THR A 11 12.70 -1.38 4.63
C THR A 11 11.81 -1.94 3.52
N PHE A 12 11.68 -3.25 3.45
CA PHE A 12 10.88 -3.90 2.42
C PHE A 12 9.37 -3.64 2.56
N ALA A 13 8.86 -3.59 3.79
CA ALA A 13 7.50 -3.16 4.06
C ALA A 13 7.30 -1.69 3.67
N LEU A 14 8.21 -0.79 4.03
CA LEU A 14 8.13 0.64 3.68
C LEU A 14 8.05 0.88 2.16
N ILE A 15 8.91 0.23 1.38
CA ILE A 15 8.90 0.36 -0.09
C ILE A 15 7.53 -0.01 -0.65
N ARG A 16 6.92 -1.07 -0.13
CA ARG A 16 5.60 -1.54 -0.57
C ARG A 16 4.45 -0.65 -0.15
N ILE A 17 4.51 -0.09 1.06
CA ILE A 17 3.52 0.88 1.52
C ILE A 17 3.53 2.08 0.59
N ILE A 18 4.73 2.62 0.32
CA ILE A 18 4.91 3.75 -0.58
C ILE A 18 4.42 3.38 -1.99
N GLY A 19 4.85 2.25 -2.54
CA GLY A 19 4.41 1.79 -3.86
C GLY A 19 2.90 1.63 -3.98
N GLY A 20 2.25 0.98 -3.00
CA GLY A 20 0.80 0.79 -2.96
C GLY A 20 0.04 2.11 -2.82
N LEU A 21 0.56 3.04 -2.02
CA LEU A 21 -0.02 4.37 -1.84
C LEU A 21 0.06 5.20 -3.14
N PHE A 22 1.23 5.24 -3.77
CA PHE A 22 1.41 5.95 -5.05
C PHE A 22 0.53 5.37 -6.15
N ALA A 23 0.46 4.03 -6.26
CA ALA A 23 -0.40 3.36 -7.23
C ALA A 23 -1.89 3.66 -6.97
N GLY A 24 -2.33 3.56 -5.71
CA GLY A 24 -3.70 3.88 -5.31
C GLY A 24 -4.07 5.33 -5.63
N CYS A 25 -3.21 6.28 -5.28
CA CYS A 25 -3.42 7.70 -5.57
C CYS A 25 -3.48 7.99 -7.06
N TYR A 26 -2.55 7.44 -7.85
CA TYR A 26 -2.52 7.66 -9.30
C TYR A 26 -3.76 7.09 -9.99
N LEU A 27 -4.12 5.84 -9.70
CA LEU A 27 -5.29 5.20 -10.31
C LEU A 27 -6.58 5.86 -9.83
N GLY A 28 -6.66 6.27 -8.57
CA GLY A 28 -7.77 7.06 -8.04
C GLY A 28 -7.92 8.40 -8.77
N TYR A 29 -6.81 9.11 -8.99
CA TYR A 29 -6.79 10.34 -9.79
C TYR A 29 -7.31 10.09 -11.20
N VAL A 30 -6.84 9.04 -11.88
CA VAL A 30 -7.32 8.67 -13.22
C VAL A 30 -8.82 8.45 -13.22
N VAL A 31 -9.36 7.70 -12.24
CA VAL A 31 -10.81 7.46 -12.14
C VAL A 31 -11.58 8.77 -11.96
N VAL A 32 -11.16 9.62 -11.03
CA VAL A 32 -11.83 10.90 -10.74
C VAL A 32 -11.80 11.83 -11.95
N VAL A 33 -10.66 11.95 -12.64
CA VAL A 33 -10.51 12.81 -13.82
C VAL A 33 -11.37 12.33 -14.98
N ASN A 34 -11.40 11.02 -15.24
CA ASN A 34 -12.23 10.47 -16.32
C ASN A 34 -13.73 10.67 -16.04
N LEU A 35 -14.17 10.48 -14.79
CA LEU A 35 -15.54 10.78 -14.38
C LEU A 35 -15.87 12.28 -14.50
N ALA A 36 -14.95 13.15 -14.09
CA ALA A 36 -15.10 14.60 -14.21
C ALA A 36 -15.16 15.06 -15.68
N ALA A 37 -14.49 14.33 -16.58
CA ALA A 37 -14.58 14.54 -18.02
C ALA A 37 -15.89 14.02 -18.65
N GLY A 38 -16.81 13.46 -17.85
CA GLY A 38 -18.11 12.95 -18.31
C GLY A 38 -18.03 11.58 -18.98
N LEU A 39 -16.91 10.87 -18.85
CA LEU A 39 -16.78 9.51 -19.38
C LEU A 39 -17.62 8.53 -18.54
N PRO A 40 -18.24 7.52 -19.18
CA PRO A 40 -19.03 6.53 -18.48
C PRO A 40 -18.14 5.68 -17.56
N PHE A 41 -18.70 5.29 -16.41
CA PHE A 41 -18.06 4.35 -15.49
C PHE A 41 -18.18 2.91 -16.03
N ASP A 42 -17.44 2.64 -17.11
CA ASP A 42 -17.44 1.37 -17.81
C ASP A 42 -16.63 0.29 -17.08
N ARG A 43 -16.50 -0.90 -17.69
CA ARG A 43 -15.75 -2.01 -17.11
C ARG A 43 -14.27 -1.68 -16.89
N THR A 44 -13.67 -0.87 -17.77
CA THR A 44 -12.26 -0.49 -17.68
C THR A 44 -12.03 0.45 -16.52
N LEU A 45 -12.91 1.45 -16.35
CA LEU A 45 -12.82 2.42 -15.27
C LEU A 45 -13.18 1.79 -13.92
N MET A 46 -14.15 0.87 -13.90
CA MET A 46 -14.44 0.02 -12.73
C MET A 46 -13.22 -0.81 -12.32
N PHE A 47 -12.58 -1.50 -13.28
CA PHE A 47 -11.37 -2.28 -13.00
C PHE A 47 -10.26 -1.39 -12.44
N THR A 48 -10.05 -0.21 -13.03
CA THR A 48 -9.08 0.79 -12.55
C THR A 48 -9.37 1.21 -11.11
N ALA A 49 -10.64 1.46 -10.76
CA ALA A 49 -11.05 1.78 -9.40
C ALA A 49 -10.80 0.62 -8.42
N LEU A 50 -11.08 -0.63 -8.83
CA LEU A 50 -10.78 -1.80 -8.01
C LEU A 50 -9.28 -1.96 -7.76
N VAL A 51 -8.44 -1.74 -8.77
CA VAL A 51 -6.98 -1.78 -8.61
C VAL A 51 -6.49 -0.63 -7.72
N ALA A 52 -7.09 0.55 -7.82
CA ALA A 52 -6.80 1.66 -6.92
C ALA A 52 -7.06 1.28 -5.45
N VAL A 53 -8.25 0.72 -5.18
CA VAL A 53 -8.64 0.22 -3.85
C VAL A 53 -7.68 -0.88 -3.39
N ALA A 54 -7.31 -1.82 -4.26
CA ALA A 54 -6.35 -2.87 -3.95
C ALA A 54 -4.96 -2.31 -3.60
N GLY A 55 -4.50 -1.25 -4.28
CA GLY A 55 -3.25 -0.55 -3.95
C GLY A 55 -3.27 0.06 -2.55
N PHE A 56 -4.37 0.71 -2.17
CA PHE A 56 -4.55 1.24 -0.81
C PHE A 56 -4.65 0.13 0.24
N ALA A 57 -5.41 -0.93 -0.04
CA ALA A 57 -5.52 -2.09 0.86
C ALA A 57 -4.16 -2.77 1.07
N TYR A 58 -3.37 -2.90 0.02
CA TYR A 58 -2.00 -3.42 0.07
C TYR A 58 -1.11 -2.55 0.96
N ALA A 59 -1.14 -1.22 0.77
CA ALA A 59 -0.38 -0.30 1.61
C ALA A 59 -0.83 -0.35 3.08
N ALA A 60 -2.12 -0.39 3.34
CA ALA A 60 -2.67 -0.51 4.70
C ALA A 60 -2.27 -1.81 5.39
N TRP A 61 -2.25 -2.93 4.66
CA TRP A 61 -1.83 -4.23 5.18
C TRP A 61 -0.35 -4.22 5.60
N TYR A 62 0.55 -3.68 4.78
CA TYR A 62 1.97 -3.58 5.14
C TYR A 62 2.23 -2.53 6.23
N LEU A 63 1.42 -1.48 6.33
CA LEU A 63 1.50 -0.53 7.44
C LEU A 63 1.17 -1.21 8.78
N ARG A 64 0.17 -2.10 8.78
CA ARG A 64 -0.16 -2.94 9.94
C ARG A 64 0.99 -3.88 10.30
N ASP A 65 1.60 -4.55 9.32
CA ASP A 65 2.77 -5.42 9.55
C ASP A 65 3.97 -4.63 10.12
N LEU A 66 4.23 -3.44 9.57
CA LEU A 66 5.29 -2.54 10.06
C LEU A 66 5.05 -2.10 11.51
N SER A 67 3.79 -1.83 11.89
CA SER A 67 3.45 -1.46 13.26
C SER A 67 3.66 -2.59 14.26
N ALA A 68 3.51 -3.85 13.82
CA ALA A 68 3.82 -5.03 14.63
C ALA A 68 5.34 -5.18 14.83
N VAL A 69 6.12 -5.06 13.74
CA VAL A 69 7.59 -5.10 13.81
C VAL A 69 8.16 -3.97 14.69
N ALA A 70 7.58 -2.76 14.63
CA ALA A 70 8.01 -1.65 15.47
C ALA A 70 7.75 -1.88 16.97
N ARG A 71 6.70 -2.63 17.33
CA ARG A 71 6.46 -3.05 18.73
C ARG A 71 7.48 -4.08 19.19
N GLU A 72 7.81 -5.04 18.34
CA GLU A 72 8.84 -6.06 18.62
C GLU A 72 10.23 -5.42 18.84
N GLU A 73 10.59 -4.39 18.05
CA GLU A 73 11.83 -3.62 18.25
C GLU A 73 11.85 -2.90 19.62
N GLY A 74 10.70 -2.37 20.10
CA GLY A 74 10.59 -1.69 21.40
C GLY A 74 10.70 -2.64 22.60
N GLU A 75 10.13 -3.84 22.49
CA GLU A 75 10.23 -4.87 23.53
C GLU A 75 11.65 -5.44 23.65
N GLN A 76 12.39 -5.55 22.55
CA GLN A 76 13.80 -5.96 22.56
C GLN A 76 14.75 -4.88 23.09
N SER A 77 14.42 -3.59 22.93
CA SER A 77 15.24 -2.49 23.45
C SER A 77 15.09 -2.28 24.97
N THR A 78 14.11 -2.91 25.61
CA THR A 78 13.80 -2.76 27.05
C THR A 78 14.33 -3.95 27.88
N LYS A 79 14.89 -4.98 27.24
CA LYS A 79 15.63 -6.08 27.89
C LYS A 79 17.13 -5.81 27.82
#